data_AF-A0A7S0NN57-F1
#
_entry.id   AF-A0A7S0NN57-F1
#
_cell.length_a   1.000
_cell.length_b   1.000
_cell.length_c   1.000
_cell.angle_alpha   90.00
_cell.angle_beta   90.00
_cell.angle_gamma   90.00
#
_symmetry.space_group_name_H-M   'P 1'
#
loop_
_entity.id
_entity.type
_entity.pdbx_description
1 polymer ?
#
loop_
_entity_poly.entity_id
_entity_poly.type
_entity_poly.pdbx_seq_one_letter_code
_entity_poly.pdbx_strand_id
1 'polypeptide(L)'
;HLLLEAGVPCAAGVSPAGETPSEYHFTHILVDEASQALEPELLLPLSFASPATNVALIGDHMQLGPTVRSRFCRKHRLARSMLERLIGLPAYSRGSACVTRLVRNYRSHGALLELPSRLFYCSELREFADPAVTRAMAGWGELREGSFPLLFYGLRSAHMHEVDSPSYFNITEAEKLVELIEKLVGLDIGGEGNVPRRKIDTNDLAVVTPFRKQVLKVRLMLRERGLGAVRVGSVDDYQGQEELIVLVSTVLGSGAVGPTPSLAQGLMSSPNRFNVAITRAKALLLVVGDPNALFDDQYWRELLKYAVEHNAYRGCAHPLLVEGADDDDHSVSRLTQLAQQTLGFGEASRMFPAFSSFLAGGADNDYEAYDDQPWRVML
;
A
#
# COMPACT_ATOMS: atom_id res chain seq x y z
N HIS A 1 -9.63 11.39 -11.24
CA HIS A 1 -9.72 12.66 -10.49
C HIS A 1 -8.44 13.42 -10.76
N LEU A 2 -8.39 14.14 -11.87
CA LEU A 2 -7.39 15.19 -12.05
C LEU A 2 -7.99 16.44 -11.40
N LEU A 3 -7.42 16.90 -10.29
CA LEU A 3 -7.73 18.23 -9.79
C LEU A 3 -7.01 19.21 -10.72
N LEU A 4 -7.74 19.63 -11.74
CA LEU A 4 -7.36 20.73 -12.62
C LEU A 4 -7.77 22.02 -11.91
N GLU A 5 -6.85 22.61 -11.16
CA GLU A 5 -6.95 24.02 -10.79
C GLU A 5 -6.35 24.84 -11.95
N ALA A 6 -7.21 25.16 -12.92
CA ALA A 6 -6.86 26.11 -13.96
C ALA A 6 -7.01 27.53 -13.41
N GLY A 7 -5.96 28.33 -13.53
CA GLY A 7 -5.95 29.74 -13.13
C GLY A 7 -6.92 30.60 -13.93
N VAL A 8 -6.95 31.91 -13.64
CA VAL A 8 -7.84 32.88 -14.28
C VAL A 8 -7.69 32.80 -15.82
N PRO A 9 -8.79 32.55 -16.58
CA PRO A 9 -8.74 32.60 -18.03
C PRO A 9 -8.40 34.03 -18.47
N CYS A 10 -7.28 34.20 -19.18
CA CYS A 10 -7.00 35.45 -19.86
C CYS A 10 -7.69 35.37 -21.23
N ALA A 11 -8.75 36.15 -21.42
CA ALA A 11 -9.28 36.41 -22.75
C ALA A 11 -8.22 37.21 -23.52
N ALA A 12 -7.75 36.68 -24.66
CA ALA A 12 -7.21 37.55 -25.70
C ALA A 12 -8.35 38.52 -26.09
N GLY A 13 -8.02 39.80 -26.25
CA GLY A 13 -9.01 40.86 -26.43
C GLY A 13 -10.02 40.58 -27.55
N VAL A 14 -11.26 40.98 -27.30
CA VAL A 14 -12.40 40.88 -28.22
C VAL A 14 -12.02 41.34 -29.64
N SER A 15 -11.92 40.41 -30.58
CA SER A 15 -12.00 40.70 -32.02
C SER A 15 -13.44 40.50 -32.50
N PRO A 16 -14.04 41.46 -33.23
CA PRO A 16 -15.41 41.37 -33.68
C PRO A 16 -15.50 40.57 -34.98
N ALA A 17 -15.23 39.26 -34.97
CA ALA A 17 -15.58 38.35 -36.08
C ALA A 17 -15.37 36.87 -35.71
N GLY A 18 -16.43 36.19 -35.27
CA GLY A 18 -16.76 34.82 -35.68
C GLY A 18 -15.71 33.69 -35.68
N GLU A 19 -14.78 33.61 -34.71
CA GLU A 19 -13.87 32.47 -34.58
C GLU A 19 -14.22 31.51 -33.43
N THR A 20 -13.98 30.23 -33.68
CA THR A 20 -14.19 29.04 -32.82
C THR A 20 -13.39 29.10 -31.49
N PRO A 21 -13.58 28.18 -30.52
CA PRO A 21 -13.09 28.29 -29.11
C PRO A 21 -11.57 28.32 -28.86
N SER A 22 -10.74 28.89 -29.74
CA SER A 22 -9.27 28.87 -29.69
C SER A 22 -8.62 30.08 -29.00
N GLU A 23 -9.37 31.02 -28.43
CA GLU A 23 -8.80 32.27 -27.88
C GLU A 23 -8.46 32.27 -26.38
N TYR A 24 -8.76 31.19 -25.66
CA TYR A 24 -8.51 31.12 -24.22
C TYR A 24 -7.24 30.34 -23.90
N HIS A 25 -6.24 31.05 -23.40
CA HIS A 25 -5.03 30.45 -22.86
C HIS A 25 -4.91 30.72 -21.36
N PHE A 26 -4.31 29.78 -20.64
CA PHE A 26 -3.94 30.00 -19.24
C PHE A 26 -2.53 30.56 -19.16
N THR A 27 -2.31 31.55 -18.30
CA THR A 27 -0.95 32.02 -18.00
C THR A 27 -0.17 30.98 -17.19
N HIS A 28 -0.87 30.21 -16.36
CA HIS A 28 -0.29 29.17 -15.50
C HIS A 28 -1.16 27.92 -15.50
N ILE A 29 -0.52 26.75 -15.63
CA ILE A 29 -1.18 25.44 -15.54
C ILE A 29 -0.54 24.65 -14.40
N LEU A 30 -1.32 24.55 -13.34
CA LEU A 30 -1.25 23.69 -12.16
C LEU A 30 -1.62 22.23 -12.42
N VAL A 31 -0.72 21.24 -12.44
CA VAL A 31 -1.18 19.83 -12.40
C VAL A 31 -0.55 19.08 -11.24
N ASP A 32 -1.36 18.82 -10.22
CA ASP A 32 -0.99 17.98 -9.09
C ASP A 32 -1.27 16.49 -9.38
N GLU A 33 -0.53 15.61 -8.70
CA GLU A 33 -0.55 14.16 -8.91
C GLU A 33 -0.37 13.74 -10.38
N ALA A 34 0.44 14.50 -11.13
CA ALA A 34 0.67 14.29 -12.57
C ALA A 34 1.30 12.93 -12.90
N SER A 35 1.92 12.26 -11.92
CA SER A 35 2.40 10.88 -12.06
C SER A 35 1.28 9.86 -12.23
N GLN A 36 0.06 10.13 -11.73
CA GLN A 36 -1.09 9.23 -11.83
C GLN A 36 -1.87 9.37 -13.14
N ALA A 37 -1.66 10.47 -13.87
CA ALA A 37 -2.41 10.76 -15.08
C ALA A 37 -1.79 10.11 -16.31
N LEU A 38 -2.64 9.59 -17.19
CA LEU A 38 -2.20 9.15 -18.51
C LEU A 38 -1.68 10.37 -19.28
N GLU A 39 -0.65 10.18 -20.09
CA GLU A 39 -0.12 11.27 -20.92
C GLU A 39 -1.22 11.94 -21.79
N PRO A 40 -2.14 11.20 -22.44
CA PRO A 40 -3.29 11.79 -23.12
C PRO A 40 -4.23 12.60 -22.22
N GLU A 41 -4.40 12.24 -20.95
CA GLU A 41 -5.23 12.99 -20.01
C GLU A 41 -4.58 14.34 -19.68
N LEU A 42 -3.26 14.38 -19.55
CA LEU A 42 -2.49 15.61 -19.33
C LEU A 42 -2.51 16.54 -20.54
N LEU A 43 -2.74 16.04 -21.76
CA LEU A 43 -2.87 16.89 -22.95
C LEU A 43 -4.13 17.76 -22.92
N LEU A 44 -5.17 17.38 -22.17
CA LEU A 44 -6.39 18.19 -22.03
C LEU A 44 -6.08 19.57 -21.40
N PRO A 45 -5.47 19.67 -20.20
CA PRO A 45 -4.99 20.96 -19.68
C PRO A 45 -4.07 21.69 -20.65
N LEU A 46 -3.09 20.95 -21.22
CA LEU A 46 -2.02 21.54 -22.00
C LEU A 46 -2.48 22.08 -23.36
N SER A 47 -3.64 21.65 -23.85
CA SER A 47 -4.26 22.23 -25.06
C SER A 47 -4.60 23.72 -24.90
N PHE A 48 -4.72 24.21 -23.67
CA PHE A 48 -4.93 25.62 -23.34
C PHE A 48 -3.61 26.38 -23.11
N ALA A 49 -2.45 25.75 -23.29
CA ALA A 49 -1.16 26.42 -23.16
C ALA A 49 -0.83 27.24 -24.43
N SER A 50 -0.14 28.34 -24.21
CA SER A 50 0.51 29.18 -25.23
C SER A 50 2.03 29.17 -25.01
N PRO A 51 2.85 29.71 -25.92
CA PRO A 51 4.30 29.85 -25.70
C PRO A 51 4.69 30.67 -24.45
N ALA A 52 3.77 31.49 -23.91
CA ALA A 52 3.98 32.28 -22.70
C ALA A 52 3.44 31.61 -21.43
N THR A 53 2.86 30.40 -21.54
CA THR A 53 2.25 29.69 -20.40
C THR A 53 3.32 28.99 -19.58
N ASN A 54 3.29 29.22 -18.26
CA ASN A 54 4.10 28.48 -17.31
C ASN A 54 3.37 27.21 -16.87
N VAL A 55 4.00 26.05 -17.05
CA VAL A 55 3.41 24.76 -16.68
C VAL A 55 4.21 24.16 -15.54
N ALA A 56 3.53 23.76 -14.46
CA ALA A 56 4.12 23.02 -13.36
C ALA A 56 3.42 21.66 -13.23
N LEU A 57 4.19 20.60 -13.45
CA LEU A 57 3.75 19.23 -13.21
C LEU A 57 4.30 18.78 -11.86
N ILE A 58 3.39 18.53 -10.92
CA ILE A 58 3.69 18.14 -9.55
C ILE A 58 3.26 16.69 -9.39
N GLY A 59 4.11 15.88 -8.77
CA GLY A 59 3.84 14.47 -8.54
C GLY A 59 5.10 13.70 -8.22
N ASP A 60 4.93 12.40 -8.00
CA ASP A 60 6.01 11.50 -7.63
C ASP A 60 5.97 10.23 -8.48
N HIS A 61 6.84 10.18 -9.48
CA HIS A 61 7.03 9.01 -10.35
C HIS A 61 7.49 7.73 -9.61
N MET A 62 7.93 7.82 -8.35
CA MET A 62 8.24 6.66 -7.51
C MET A 62 7.03 6.15 -6.69
N GLN A 63 5.90 6.86 -6.74
CA GLN A 63 4.59 6.43 -6.19
C GLN A 63 3.67 5.98 -7.33
N LEU A 64 2.36 5.76 -7.09
CA LEU A 64 1.50 5.14 -8.10
C LEU A 64 1.47 5.93 -9.42
N GLY A 65 1.58 5.16 -10.50
CA GLY A 65 1.40 5.63 -11.86
C GLY A 65 -0.03 5.45 -12.37
N PRO A 66 -0.28 5.71 -13.66
CA PRO A 66 -1.60 5.60 -14.25
C PRO A 66 -2.13 4.17 -14.30
N THR A 67 -3.42 4.00 -14.03
CA THR A 67 -4.09 2.70 -14.10
C THR A 67 -4.52 2.41 -15.54
N VAL A 68 -3.78 1.55 -16.23
CA VAL A 68 -4.13 1.04 -17.56
C VAL A 68 -4.61 -0.39 -17.42
N ARG A 69 -5.81 -0.77 -17.89
CA ARG A 69 -6.31 -2.16 -17.79
C ARG A 69 -5.78 -3.07 -18.90
N SER A 70 -5.66 -2.54 -20.12
CA SER A 70 -5.22 -3.31 -21.28
C SER A 70 -3.73 -3.66 -21.17
N ARG A 71 -3.41 -4.96 -21.15
CA ARG A 71 -2.02 -5.45 -21.18
C ARG A 71 -1.29 -4.99 -22.45
N PHE A 72 -2.00 -4.96 -23.58
CA PHE A 72 -1.48 -4.42 -24.83
C PHE A 72 -1.03 -2.97 -24.63
N CYS A 73 -1.90 -2.11 -24.09
CA CYS A 73 -1.55 -0.71 -23.83
C CYS A 73 -0.41 -0.54 -22.82
N ARG A 74 -0.36 -1.37 -21.76
CA ARG A 74 0.78 -1.38 -20.81
C ARG A 74 2.10 -1.73 -21.51
N LYS A 75 2.10 -2.78 -22.33
CA LYS A 75 3.26 -3.20 -23.13
C LYS A 75 3.75 -2.09 -24.06
N HIS A 76 2.82 -1.28 -24.57
CA HIS A 76 3.09 -0.10 -25.39
C HIS A 76 3.24 1.21 -24.58
N ARG A 77 3.58 1.10 -23.28
CA ARG A 77 3.97 2.21 -22.39
C ARG A 77 2.89 3.27 -22.11
N LEU A 78 1.60 2.96 -22.33
CA LEU A 78 0.53 3.87 -21.94
C LEU A 78 0.47 4.09 -20.41
N ALA A 79 1.01 3.15 -19.63
CA ALA A 79 1.13 3.26 -18.18
C ALA A 79 2.32 4.11 -17.71
N ARG A 80 3.07 4.74 -18.63
CA ARG A 80 4.11 5.71 -18.31
C ARG A 80 3.47 7.10 -18.33
N SER A 81 3.52 7.83 -17.22
CA SER A 81 3.00 9.20 -17.17
C SER A 81 3.90 10.17 -17.95
N MET A 82 3.34 11.34 -18.31
CA MET A 82 4.14 12.40 -18.92
C MET A 82 5.26 12.85 -17.99
N LEU A 83 5.01 12.95 -16.67
CA LEU A 83 6.01 13.34 -15.68
C LEU A 83 7.20 12.36 -15.67
N GLU A 84 6.92 11.06 -15.62
CA GLU A 84 7.95 10.00 -15.68
C GLU A 84 8.70 10.02 -17.02
N ARG A 85 8.01 10.35 -18.13
CA ARG A 85 8.66 10.53 -19.43
C ARG A 85 9.62 11.70 -19.44
N LEU A 86 9.20 12.85 -18.93
CA LEU A 86 9.98 14.09 -18.92
C LEU A 86 11.20 13.99 -18.02
N ILE A 87 11.07 13.48 -16.79
CA ILE A 87 12.20 13.30 -15.85
C ILE A 87 13.31 12.41 -16.44
N GLY A 88 12.97 11.50 -17.36
CA GLY A 88 13.95 10.68 -18.08
C GLY A 88 14.73 11.42 -19.18
N LEU A 89 14.41 12.67 -19.50
CA LEU A 89 15.10 13.46 -20.51
C LEU A 89 16.24 14.29 -19.88
N PRO A 90 17.36 14.51 -20.59
CA PRO A 90 18.48 15.30 -20.08
C PRO A 90 18.11 16.70 -19.56
N ALA A 91 17.14 17.35 -20.21
CA ALA A 91 16.65 18.68 -19.83
C ALA A 91 15.98 18.72 -18.44
N TYR A 92 15.47 17.59 -17.96
CA TYR A 92 14.83 17.44 -16.65
C TYR A 92 15.61 16.47 -15.76
N SER A 93 16.89 16.25 -16.05
CA SER A 93 17.76 15.45 -15.21
C SER A 93 17.95 16.08 -13.83
N ARG A 94 18.41 15.28 -12.87
CA ARG A 94 18.68 15.76 -11.51
C ARG A 94 19.69 16.91 -11.53
N GLY A 95 19.34 18.02 -10.87
CA GLY A 95 20.14 19.24 -10.84
C GLY A 95 19.78 20.24 -11.95
N SER A 96 18.87 19.89 -12.87
CA SER A 96 18.28 20.86 -13.79
C SER A 96 17.48 21.90 -13.03
N ALA A 97 17.55 23.16 -13.48
CA ALA A 97 16.71 24.25 -12.98
C ALA A 97 15.21 23.99 -13.21
N CYS A 98 14.85 23.07 -14.11
CA CYS A 98 13.48 22.69 -14.41
C CYS A 98 12.89 21.67 -13.42
N VAL A 99 13.69 21.12 -12.49
CA VAL A 99 13.23 20.10 -11.54
C VAL A 99 13.56 20.51 -10.11
N THR A 100 12.51 20.66 -9.30
CA THR A 100 12.65 20.90 -7.86
C THR A 100 12.23 19.65 -7.09
N ARG A 101 13.11 19.15 -6.22
CA ARG A 101 12.83 18.01 -5.33
C ARG A 101 12.53 18.51 -3.93
N LEU A 102 11.38 18.13 -3.39
CA LEU A 102 11.02 18.42 -1.99
C LEU A 102 11.55 17.30 -1.10
N VAL A 103 12.64 17.56 -0.39
CA VAL A 103 13.36 16.55 0.40
C VAL A 103 12.98 16.53 1.89
N ARG A 104 12.31 17.57 2.39
CA ARG A 104 11.89 17.65 3.79
C ARG A 104 10.54 16.97 3.96
N ASN A 105 10.50 15.86 4.69
CA ASN A 105 9.29 15.11 4.99
C ASN A 105 8.73 15.57 6.34
N TYR A 106 7.48 16.02 6.35
CA TYR A 106 6.79 16.52 7.54
C TYR A 106 5.73 15.53 8.08
N ARG A 107 5.72 14.29 7.58
CA ARG A 107 4.71 13.27 7.90
C ARG A 107 5.20 12.26 8.94
N SER A 108 6.32 11.61 8.65
CA SER A 108 6.66 10.31 9.25
C SER A 108 7.88 10.39 10.14
N HIS A 109 7.93 9.49 11.12
CA HIS A 109 9.12 9.23 11.93
C HIS A 109 10.35 8.90 11.05
N GLY A 110 11.53 9.36 11.43
CA GLY A 110 12.77 9.19 10.65
C GLY A 110 13.08 7.73 10.30
N ALA A 111 12.90 6.80 11.24
CA ALA A 111 13.04 5.36 10.99
C ALA A 111 12.06 4.79 9.95
N LEU A 112 10.83 5.32 9.86
CA LEU A 112 9.89 4.93 8.79
C LEU A 112 10.32 5.50 7.43
N LEU A 113 10.98 6.65 7.43
CA LEU A 113 11.42 7.35 6.23
C LEU A 113 12.72 6.74 5.64
N GLU A 114 13.57 6.16 6.47
CA GLU A 114 14.91 5.70 6.10
C GLU A 114 14.88 4.68 4.94
N LEU A 115 14.10 3.61 5.09
CA LEU A 115 14.04 2.54 4.09
C LEU A 115 13.46 3.04 2.74
N PRO A 116 12.29 3.71 2.68
CA PRO A 116 11.80 4.31 1.43
C PRO A 116 12.81 5.30 0.83
N SER A 117 13.43 6.16 1.65
CA SER A 117 14.43 7.13 1.20
C SER A 117 15.60 6.45 0.50
N ARG A 118 16.13 5.38 1.09
CA ARG A 118 17.21 4.56 0.52
C ARG A 118 16.80 3.88 -0.78
N LEU A 119 15.62 3.24 -0.80
CA LEU A 119 15.18 2.41 -1.93
C LEU A 119 14.72 3.23 -3.14
N PHE A 120 14.05 4.37 -2.92
CA PHE A 120 13.36 5.11 -3.99
C PHE A 120 13.88 6.53 -4.21
N TYR A 121 14.57 7.12 -3.23
CA TYR A 121 14.89 8.55 -3.24
C TYR A 121 16.38 8.84 -2.99
N CYS A 122 17.26 7.86 -3.19
CA CYS A 122 18.72 8.01 -3.06
C CYS A 122 19.17 8.58 -1.72
N SER A 123 18.45 8.22 -0.65
CA SER A 123 18.73 8.65 0.73
C SER A 123 18.67 10.17 0.94
N GLU A 124 17.92 10.90 0.11
CA GLU A 124 17.84 12.37 0.19
C GLU A 124 16.75 12.87 1.15
N LEU A 125 15.72 12.06 1.46
CA LEU A 125 14.61 12.49 2.31
C LEU A 125 15.07 12.72 3.74
N ARG A 126 14.57 13.79 4.37
CA ARG A 126 14.93 14.24 5.71
C ARG A 126 13.70 14.39 6.58
N GLU A 127 13.75 13.89 7.81
CA GLU A 127 12.71 14.07 8.81
C GLU A 127 12.63 15.52 9.28
N PHE A 128 11.44 16.10 9.17
CA PHE A 128 11.05 17.42 9.68
C PHE A 128 9.65 17.36 10.33
N ALA A 129 9.10 16.16 10.50
CA ALA A 129 7.81 15.94 11.14
C ALA A 129 7.85 16.30 12.63
N ASP A 130 6.68 16.66 13.19
CA ASP A 130 6.56 16.99 14.61
C ASP A 130 6.85 15.75 15.48
N PRO A 131 7.89 15.77 16.34
CA PRO A 131 8.19 14.67 17.25
C PRO A 131 7.03 14.30 18.17
N ALA A 132 6.13 15.25 18.49
CA ALA A 132 4.93 14.99 19.27
C ALA A 132 3.99 13.96 18.61
N VAL A 133 3.95 13.98 17.28
CA VAL A 133 3.14 13.05 16.48
C VAL A 133 3.93 11.78 16.21
N THR A 134 5.16 11.90 15.70
CA THR A 134 5.92 10.74 15.22
C THR A 134 6.35 9.78 16.33
N ARG A 135 6.50 10.27 17.57
CA ARG A 135 6.87 9.46 18.74
C ARG A 135 5.68 9.12 19.64
N ALA A 136 4.44 9.36 19.19
CA ALA A 136 3.24 9.08 19.98
C ALA A 136 3.14 7.61 20.46
N MET A 137 3.80 6.68 19.75
CA MET A 137 3.78 5.24 20.02
C MET A 137 5.01 4.72 20.80
N ALA A 138 5.92 5.59 21.24
CA ALA A 138 7.21 5.20 21.84
C ALA A 138 7.11 4.28 23.07
N GLY A 139 5.98 4.30 23.80
CA GLY A 139 5.71 3.48 24.98
C GLY A 139 4.81 2.25 24.75
N TRP A 140 4.48 1.92 23.50
CA TRP A 140 3.63 0.76 23.23
C TRP A 140 4.39 -0.55 23.49
N GLY A 141 3.91 -1.36 24.45
CA GLY A 141 4.64 -2.51 24.97
C GLY A 141 4.95 -3.65 23.99
N GLU A 142 4.35 -3.66 22.80
CA GLU A 142 4.67 -4.61 21.72
C GLU A 142 5.98 -4.22 20.99
N LEU A 143 6.42 -2.96 21.08
CA LEU A 143 7.70 -2.47 20.53
C LEU A 143 8.84 -2.78 21.52
N ARG A 144 9.76 -3.68 21.14
CA ARG A 144 10.99 -3.93 21.92
C ARG A 144 11.98 -2.78 21.73
N GLU A 145 12.86 -2.58 22.71
CA GLU A 145 13.98 -1.62 22.67
C GLU A 145 13.60 -0.15 22.41
N GLY A 146 12.45 0.28 22.93
CA GLY A 146 12.15 1.70 23.12
C GLY A 146 12.00 2.48 21.82
N SER A 147 10.82 2.34 21.20
CA SER A 147 10.22 3.27 20.21
C SER A 147 10.47 3.05 18.71
N PHE A 148 11.06 1.94 18.25
CA PHE A 148 11.18 1.72 16.81
C PHE A 148 9.78 1.62 16.15
N PRO A 149 9.41 2.52 15.22
CA PRO A 149 8.03 2.72 14.77
C PRO A 149 7.57 1.73 13.69
N LEU A 150 8.24 0.59 13.57
CA LEU A 150 7.89 -0.47 12.64
C LEU A 150 7.78 -1.78 13.43
N LEU A 151 6.77 -2.57 13.13
CA LEU A 151 6.67 -3.95 13.62
C LEU A 151 6.14 -4.85 12.50
N PHE A 152 6.91 -5.87 12.16
CA PHE A 152 6.52 -6.93 11.22
C PHE A 152 6.07 -8.16 12.01
N TYR A 153 4.83 -8.59 11.80
CA TYR A 153 4.26 -9.80 12.38
C TYR A 153 4.16 -10.90 11.31
N GLY A 154 5.10 -11.85 11.38
CA GLY A 154 5.18 -13.01 10.50
C GLY A 154 4.13 -14.06 10.84
N LEU A 155 3.34 -14.46 9.84
CA LEU A 155 2.35 -15.52 9.97
C LEU A 155 2.55 -16.58 8.89
N ARG A 156 2.70 -17.85 9.27
CA ARG A 156 2.54 -18.96 8.33
C ARG A 156 1.07 -19.07 7.98
N SER A 157 0.73 -18.78 6.73
CA SER A 157 -0.66 -18.70 6.31
C SER A 157 -0.85 -19.16 4.87
N ALA A 158 -2.10 -19.31 4.47
CA ALA A 158 -2.49 -19.65 3.10
C ALA A 158 -3.54 -18.65 2.64
N HIS A 159 -3.30 -18.03 1.49
CA HIS A 159 -4.31 -17.20 0.85
C HIS A 159 -5.38 -18.07 0.20
N MET A 160 -6.61 -17.58 0.20
CA MET A 160 -7.79 -18.21 -0.36
C MET A 160 -8.42 -17.32 -1.42
N HIS A 161 -9.22 -17.90 -2.29
CA HIS A 161 -10.11 -17.19 -3.21
C HIS A 161 -11.50 -17.84 -3.20
N GLU A 162 -12.52 -17.04 -3.50
CA GLU A 162 -13.88 -17.56 -3.70
C GLU A 162 -14.06 -17.93 -5.18
N VAL A 163 -14.85 -18.97 -5.48
CA VAL A 163 -15.06 -19.49 -6.85
C VAL A 163 -15.50 -18.39 -7.83
N ASP A 164 -16.34 -17.47 -7.36
CA ASP A 164 -16.93 -16.40 -8.17
C ASP A 164 -16.15 -15.08 -8.12
N SER A 165 -14.91 -15.08 -7.61
CA SER A 165 -14.13 -13.85 -7.45
C SER A 165 -12.65 -14.03 -7.80
N PRO A 166 -12.08 -13.18 -8.69
CA PRO A 166 -10.65 -13.21 -9.03
C PRO A 166 -9.75 -12.60 -7.94
N SER A 167 -10.27 -12.41 -6.72
CA SER A 167 -9.65 -11.65 -5.64
C SER A 167 -9.38 -12.56 -4.46
N TYR A 168 -8.29 -12.28 -3.75
CA TYR A 168 -7.76 -13.14 -2.70
C TYR A 168 -7.98 -12.53 -1.32
N PHE A 169 -7.99 -13.39 -0.31
CA PHE A 169 -8.05 -13.00 1.09
C PHE A 169 -7.30 -14.01 1.95
N ASN A 170 -6.95 -13.60 3.15
CA ASN A 170 -6.25 -14.41 4.13
C ASN A 170 -6.87 -14.15 5.50
N ILE A 171 -7.61 -15.14 6.00
CA ILE A 171 -8.35 -15.02 7.25
C ILE A 171 -7.40 -14.93 8.44
N THR A 172 -6.30 -15.69 8.45
CA THR A 172 -5.31 -15.64 9.53
C THR A 172 -4.68 -14.26 9.66
N GLU A 173 -4.33 -13.62 8.54
CA GLU A 173 -3.86 -12.23 8.57
C GLU A 173 -4.97 -11.27 9.02
N ALA A 174 -6.21 -11.44 8.55
CA ALA A 174 -7.33 -10.59 8.91
C ALA A 174 -7.64 -10.66 10.41
N GLU A 175 -7.64 -11.85 11.00
CA GLU A 175 -7.80 -12.07 12.44
C GLU A 175 -6.71 -11.35 13.23
N LYS A 176 -5.45 -11.49 12.80
CA LYS A 176 -4.34 -10.84 13.48
C LYS A 176 -4.39 -9.32 13.38
N LEU A 177 -4.75 -8.78 12.23
CA LEU A 177 -4.96 -7.34 12.06
C LEU A 177 -5.99 -6.82 13.07
N VAL A 178 -7.12 -7.51 13.20
CA VAL A 178 -8.16 -7.04 14.12
C VAL A 178 -7.73 -7.17 15.57
N GLU A 179 -7.03 -8.25 15.95
CA GLU A 179 -6.44 -8.38 17.29
C GLU A 179 -5.50 -7.21 17.62
N LEU A 180 -4.63 -6.83 16.67
CA LEU A 180 -3.71 -5.69 16.85
C LEU A 180 -4.47 -4.37 16.97
N ILE A 181 -5.52 -4.16 16.17
CA ILE A 181 -6.36 -2.95 16.26
C ILE A 181 -7.07 -2.88 17.62
N GLU A 182 -7.61 -4.00 18.11
CA GLU A 182 -8.23 -4.09 19.44
C GLU A 182 -7.26 -3.72 20.56
N LYS A 183 -5.98 -4.10 20.44
CA LYS A 183 -4.92 -3.72 21.39
C LYS A 183 -4.52 -2.25 21.33
N LEU A 184 -4.68 -1.61 20.18
CA LEU A 184 -4.31 -0.21 19.96
C LEU A 184 -5.41 0.75 20.37
N VAL A 185 -6.66 0.46 20.03
CA VAL A 185 -7.79 1.35 20.33
C VAL A 185 -7.96 1.49 21.84
N GLY A 186 -8.03 2.74 22.32
CA GLY A 186 -8.16 3.04 23.74
C GLY A 186 -6.82 3.11 24.50
N LEU A 187 -5.69 2.82 23.85
CA LEU A 187 -4.37 2.97 24.44
C LEU A 187 -4.04 4.44 24.66
N ASP A 188 -3.51 4.76 25.84
CA ASP A 188 -3.08 6.11 26.18
C ASP A 188 -1.76 6.44 25.47
N ILE A 189 -1.79 7.47 24.62
CA ILE A 189 -0.63 8.01 23.91
C ILE A 189 -0.36 9.45 24.38
N GLY A 190 0.89 9.88 24.20
CA GLY A 190 1.36 11.18 24.66
C GLY A 190 1.74 11.19 26.15
N GLY A 191 2.13 12.36 26.66
CA GLY A 191 2.60 12.53 28.04
C GLY A 191 4.12 12.46 28.23
N GLU A 192 4.91 12.23 27.18
CA GLU A 192 6.33 12.61 27.15
C GLU A 192 6.46 14.03 26.55
N GLY A 193 7.02 14.97 27.31
CA GLY A 193 7.14 16.37 26.90
C GLY A 193 5.80 17.14 26.91
N ASN A 194 5.62 18.06 25.95
CA ASN A 194 4.44 18.93 25.81
C ASN A 194 3.26 18.29 25.04
N VAL A 195 3.24 16.96 24.91
CA VAL A 195 2.20 16.24 24.14
C VAL A 195 1.00 15.95 25.04
N PRO A 196 -0.22 16.44 24.70
CA PRO A 196 -1.41 16.15 25.48
C PRO A 196 -1.69 14.64 25.48
N ARG A 197 -1.92 14.10 26.69
CA ARG A 197 -2.37 12.71 26.83
C ARG A 197 -3.74 12.56 26.21
N ARG A 198 -3.89 11.59 25.31
CA ARG A 198 -5.18 11.19 24.75
C ARG A 198 -5.16 9.70 24.44
N LYS A 199 -6.34 9.14 24.20
CA LYS A 199 -6.49 7.76 23.74
C LYS A 199 -6.45 7.70 22.23
N ILE A 200 -5.91 6.60 21.70
CA ILE A 200 -6.05 6.23 20.29
C ILE A 200 -7.52 5.94 20.01
N ASP A 201 -8.07 6.58 18.98
CA ASP A 201 -9.40 6.30 18.46
C ASP A 201 -9.34 5.62 17.08
N THR A 202 -10.48 5.18 16.56
CA THR A 202 -10.54 4.44 15.28
C THR A 202 -10.10 5.26 14.06
N ASN A 203 -10.16 6.59 14.12
CA ASN A 203 -9.73 7.47 13.04
C ASN A 203 -8.20 7.62 13.00
N ASP A 204 -7.48 7.24 14.06
CA ASP A 204 -6.03 7.22 14.07
C ASP A 204 -5.43 6.02 13.30
N LEU A 205 -6.27 5.04 12.93
CA LEU A 205 -5.85 3.80 12.31
C LEU A 205 -6.36 3.65 10.88
N ALA A 206 -5.48 3.12 10.04
CA ALA A 206 -5.82 2.62 8.72
C ALA A 206 -5.30 1.22 8.48
N VAL A 207 -6.08 0.42 7.75
CA VAL A 207 -5.64 -0.83 7.16
C VAL A 207 -5.51 -0.67 5.65
N VAL A 208 -4.35 -1.04 5.13
CA VAL A 208 -4.03 -1.07 3.70
C VAL A 208 -3.77 -2.51 3.29
N THR A 209 -4.40 -2.95 2.20
CA THR A 209 -4.22 -4.32 1.69
C THR A 209 -4.38 -4.33 0.17
N PRO A 210 -3.64 -5.17 -0.57
CA PRO A 210 -3.70 -5.22 -2.04
C PRO A 210 -5.03 -5.71 -2.61
N PHE A 211 -5.74 -6.58 -1.88
CA PHE A 211 -6.87 -7.32 -2.44
C PHE A 211 -8.20 -6.81 -1.90
N ARG A 212 -9.15 -6.61 -2.82
CA ARG A 212 -10.47 -6.10 -2.45
C ARG A 212 -11.26 -7.06 -1.57
N LYS A 213 -11.12 -8.37 -1.74
CA LYS A 213 -11.76 -9.34 -0.84
C LYS A 213 -11.20 -9.27 0.57
N GLN A 214 -9.89 -9.06 0.74
CA GLN A 214 -9.31 -8.81 2.06
C GLN A 214 -9.89 -7.54 2.72
N VAL A 215 -10.05 -6.44 1.96
CA VAL A 215 -10.72 -5.22 2.46
C VAL A 215 -12.10 -5.55 3.02
N LEU A 216 -12.91 -6.31 2.26
CA LEU A 216 -14.27 -6.66 2.68
C LEU A 216 -14.29 -7.53 3.95
N LYS A 217 -13.43 -8.56 4.02
CA LYS A 217 -13.35 -9.45 5.19
C LYS A 217 -12.91 -8.69 6.44
N VAL A 218 -11.86 -7.87 6.34
CA VAL A 218 -11.38 -7.06 7.48
C VAL A 218 -12.44 -6.07 7.94
N ARG A 219 -13.13 -5.36 7.01
CA ARG A 219 -14.23 -4.45 7.37
C ARG A 219 -15.37 -5.17 8.09
N LEU A 220 -15.73 -6.39 7.66
CA LEU A 220 -16.77 -7.18 8.30
C LEU A 220 -16.35 -7.54 9.74
N MET A 221 -15.16 -8.10 9.92
CA MET A 221 -14.64 -8.50 11.24
C MET A 221 -14.48 -7.32 12.20
N LEU A 222 -14.10 -6.14 11.71
CA LEU A 222 -14.03 -4.93 12.53
C LEU A 222 -15.42 -4.44 12.96
N ARG A 223 -16.42 -4.48 12.08
CA ARG A 223 -17.80 -4.09 12.40
C ARG A 223 -18.41 -4.99 13.47
N GLU A 224 -18.16 -6.29 13.43
CA GLU A 224 -18.61 -7.25 14.44
C GLU A 224 -18.07 -6.94 15.84
N ARG A 225 -16.92 -6.27 15.94
CA ARG A 225 -16.29 -5.82 17.19
C ARG A 225 -16.57 -4.35 17.55
N GLY A 226 -17.45 -3.68 16.82
CA GLY A 226 -17.75 -2.26 17.04
C GLY A 226 -16.66 -1.29 16.56
N LEU A 227 -15.69 -1.77 15.77
CA LEU A 227 -14.55 -1.00 15.23
C LEU A 227 -14.73 -0.62 13.76
N GLY A 228 -15.98 -0.59 13.28
CA GLY A 228 -16.30 -0.37 11.86
C GLY A 228 -15.93 1.02 11.30
N ALA A 229 -15.54 1.96 12.16
CA ALA A 229 -15.05 3.29 11.78
C ALA A 229 -13.58 3.30 11.36
N VAL A 230 -12.80 2.25 11.68
CA VAL A 230 -11.41 2.12 11.19
C VAL A 230 -11.41 2.08 9.68
N ARG A 231 -10.55 2.91 9.07
CA ARG A 231 -10.44 2.99 7.62
C ARG A 231 -9.76 1.72 7.10
N VAL A 232 -10.33 1.09 6.08
CA VAL A 232 -9.77 -0.11 5.43
C VAL A 232 -9.90 0.06 3.93
N GLY A 233 -8.85 -0.16 3.14
CA GLY A 233 -8.89 0.07 1.69
C GLY A 233 -7.68 -0.48 0.97
N SER A 234 -7.69 -0.34 -0.36
CA SER A 234 -6.57 -0.76 -1.20
C SER A 234 -5.40 0.22 -1.14
N VAL A 235 -4.22 -0.18 -1.63
CA VAL A 235 -3.09 0.76 -1.76
C VAL A 235 -3.47 1.97 -2.63
N ASP A 236 -4.28 1.77 -3.68
CA ASP A 236 -4.76 2.83 -4.56
C ASP A 236 -5.71 3.80 -3.84
N ASP A 237 -6.56 3.29 -2.94
CA ASP A 237 -7.49 4.12 -2.16
C ASP A 237 -6.77 5.07 -1.18
N TYR A 238 -5.51 4.76 -0.83
CA TYR A 238 -4.73 5.47 0.19
C TYR A 238 -3.69 6.44 -0.37
N GLN A 239 -3.65 6.66 -1.69
CA GLN A 239 -2.79 7.70 -2.23
C GLN A 239 -3.23 9.09 -1.74
N GLY A 240 -2.26 9.91 -1.32
CA GLY A 240 -2.51 11.21 -0.70
C GLY A 240 -3.11 11.18 0.71
N GLN A 241 -3.50 10.02 1.22
CA GLN A 241 -3.98 9.84 2.59
C GLN A 241 -2.82 9.49 3.52
N GLU A 242 -3.00 9.74 4.82
CA GLU A 242 -2.03 9.44 5.87
C GLU A 242 -2.79 9.20 7.17
N GLU A 243 -2.30 8.30 8.01
CA GLU A 243 -2.86 8.07 9.35
C GLU A 243 -1.75 7.97 10.39
N LEU A 244 -2.12 8.15 11.67
CA LEU A 244 -1.17 8.02 12.77
C LEU A 244 -0.52 6.64 12.77
N ILE A 245 -1.36 5.61 12.62
CA ILE A 245 -0.98 4.20 12.59
C ILE A 245 -1.52 3.56 11.31
N VAL A 246 -0.64 2.92 10.54
CA VAL A 246 -1.05 2.17 9.36
C VAL A 246 -0.68 0.71 9.55
N LEU A 247 -1.66 -0.16 9.35
CA LEU A 247 -1.50 -1.60 9.30
C LEU A 247 -1.56 -2.06 7.84
N VAL A 248 -0.61 -2.90 7.44
CA VAL A 248 -0.54 -3.47 6.10
C VAL A 248 -0.76 -4.98 6.19
N SER A 249 -1.74 -5.51 5.46
CA SER A 249 -1.87 -6.96 5.24
C SER A 249 -1.37 -7.31 3.85
N THR A 250 -0.48 -8.28 3.78
CA THR A 250 0.11 -8.72 2.50
C THR A 250 -0.75 -9.76 1.78
N VAL A 251 -1.60 -10.46 2.53
CA VAL A 251 -2.49 -11.56 2.14
C VAL A 251 -1.76 -12.83 1.71
N LEU A 252 -0.57 -12.70 1.14
CA LEU A 252 0.18 -13.82 0.58
C LEU A 252 0.68 -14.77 1.67
N GLY A 253 0.70 -16.06 1.31
CA GLY A 253 0.99 -17.15 2.22
C GLY A 253 1.68 -18.27 1.48
N SER A 254 2.77 -18.82 2.04
CA SER A 254 3.57 -19.86 1.39
C SER A 254 2.91 -21.23 1.45
N GLY A 255 1.88 -21.40 2.29
CA GLY A 255 1.10 -22.63 2.41
C GLY A 255 -0.06 -22.74 1.42
N ALA A 256 -0.22 -21.79 0.50
CA ALA A 256 -1.32 -21.83 -0.45
C ALA A 256 -1.14 -22.94 -1.51
N VAL A 257 -2.19 -23.74 -1.71
CA VAL A 257 -2.25 -24.78 -2.75
C VAL A 257 -3.03 -24.22 -3.93
N GLY A 258 -2.34 -23.93 -5.03
CA GLY A 258 -2.91 -23.34 -6.24
C GLY A 258 -1.87 -22.54 -7.03
N PRO A 259 -2.19 -22.05 -8.24
CA PRO A 259 -1.28 -21.16 -8.95
C PRO A 259 -1.03 -19.93 -8.07
N THR A 260 0.26 -19.61 -7.85
CA THR A 260 0.65 -18.32 -7.25
C THR A 260 -0.08 -17.23 -8.04
N PRO A 261 -0.83 -16.33 -7.38
CA PRO A 261 -1.62 -15.34 -8.08
C PRO A 261 -0.71 -14.62 -9.08
N SER A 262 -1.09 -14.51 -10.34
CA SER A 262 -0.43 -13.56 -11.25
C SER A 262 -0.50 -12.12 -10.70
N LEU A 263 -1.40 -11.88 -9.75
CA LEU A 263 -1.52 -10.67 -8.93
C LEU A 263 -0.54 -10.61 -7.74
N ALA A 264 0.07 -11.71 -7.31
CA ALA A 264 1.21 -11.69 -6.39
C ALA A 264 2.34 -10.90 -7.05
N GLN A 265 2.51 -11.02 -8.36
CA GLN A 265 3.34 -10.12 -9.18
C GLN A 265 2.85 -8.65 -9.16
N GLY A 266 1.57 -8.37 -8.92
CA GLY A 266 1.02 -7.01 -8.90
C GLY A 266 1.31 -6.21 -7.63
N LEU A 267 1.21 -6.81 -6.43
CA LEU A 267 1.64 -6.17 -5.18
C LEU A 267 3.12 -6.41 -4.88
N MET A 268 3.62 -7.64 -5.03
CA MET A 268 5.03 -7.92 -4.78
C MET A 268 5.90 -7.20 -5.80
N SER A 269 5.58 -7.27 -7.09
CA SER A 269 6.47 -6.71 -8.13
C SER A 269 6.20 -5.23 -8.48
N SER A 270 5.27 -4.54 -7.82
CA SER A 270 5.10 -3.10 -8.02
C SER A 270 5.88 -2.31 -6.95
N PRO A 271 7.09 -1.81 -7.27
CA PRO A 271 7.86 -0.93 -6.38
C PRO A 271 7.03 0.26 -5.87
N ASN A 272 6.23 0.84 -6.75
CA ASN A 272 5.43 2.02 -6.48
C ASN A 272 4.33 1.73 -5.45
N ARG A 273 3.66 0.57 -5.53
CA ARG A 273 2.65 0.16 -4.53
C ARG A 273 3.28 -0.14 -3.19
N PHE A 274 4.42 -0.82 -3.17
CA PHE A 274 5.20 -1.04 -1.96
C PHE A 274 5.56 0.29 -1.28
N ASN A 275 6.14 1.22 -2.05
CA ASN A 275 6.53 2.55 -1.56
C ASN A 275 5.34 3.30 -0.96
N VAL A 276 4.18 3.32 -1.65
CA VAL A 276 2.98 3.95 -1.10
C VAL A 276 2.55 3.29 0.19
N ALA A 277 2.43 1.95 0.24
CA ALA A 277 1.96 1.22 1.40
C ALA A 277 2.77 1.51 2.68
N ILE A 278 4.11 1.59 2.58
CA ILE A 278 4.98 1.79 3.75
C ILE A 278 5.18 3.27 4.12
N THR A 279 4.71 4.23 3.31
CA THR A 279 4.91 5.68 3.53
C THR A 279 3.64 6.42 3.97
N ARG A 280 2.59 5.69 4.37
CA ARG A 280 1.32 6.29 4.85
C ARG A 280 1.29 6.56 6.35
N ALA A 281 2.12 5.88 7.14
CA ALA A 281 2.15 6.00 8.60
C ALA A 281 2.90 7.25 9.06
N LYS A 282 2.36 7.94 10.07
CA LYS A 282 3.06 9.04 10.77
C LYS A 282 3.94 8.53 11.91
N ALA A 283 3.38 7.69 12.79
CA ALA A 283 4.00 7.28 14.03
C ALA A 283 4.30 5.78 14.12
N LEU A 284 3.49 4.92 13.48
CA LEU A 284 3.68 3.47 13.55
C LEU A 284 3.20 2.77 12.27
N LEU A 285 4.07 1.92 11.72
CA LEU A 285 3.77 0.99 10.65
C LEU A 285 3.73 -0.44 11.20
N LEU A 286 2.59 -1.11 11.06
CA LEU A 286 2.44 -2.52 11.37
C LEU A 286 2.29 -3.30 10.07
N VAL A 287 3.05 -4.38 9.90
CA VAL A 287 2.94 -5.23 8.72
C VAL A 287 2.61 -6.64 9.16
N VAL A 288 1.56 -7.22 8.61
CA VAL A 288 1.12 -8.59 8.87
C VAL A 288 1.23 -9.36 7.55
N GLY A 289 2.02 -10.44 7.55
CA GLY A 289 2.25 -11.20 6.33
C GLY A 289 3.05 -12.48 6.52
N ASP A 290 3.02 -13.37 5.53
CA ASP A 290 3.89 -14.53 5.50
C ASP A 290 5.28 -14.15 4.98
N PRO A 291 6.30 -14.18 5.85
CA PRO A 291 7.60 -13.66 5.48
C PRO A 291 8.31 -14.59 4.47
N ASN A 292 7.95 -15.88 4.39
CA ASN A 292 8.49 -16.83 3.42
C ASN A 292 7.94 -16.54 2.01
N ALA A 293 6.65 -16.21 1.92
CA ALA A 293 6.03 -15.83 0.66
C ALA A 293 6.58 -14.50 0.13
N LEU A 294 6.96 -13.59 1.03
CA LEU A 294 7.45 -12.27 0.70
C LEU A 294 8.96 -12.22 0.42
N PHE A 295 9.72 -13.22 0.91
CA PHE A 295 11.17 -13.20 0.85
C PHE A 295 11.71 -13.13 -0.58
N ASP A 296 11.00 -13.67 -1.57
CA ASP A 296 11.45 -13.68 -2.97
C ASP A 296 11.41 -12.29 -3.62
N ASP A 297 10.57 -11.37 -3.13
CA ASP A 297 10.53 -10.01 -3.64
C ASP A 297 11.65 -9.14 -3.04
N GLN A 298 12.32 -8.36 -3.89
CA GLN A 298 13.45 -7.55 -3.45
C GLN A 298 13.07 -6.47 -2.43
N TYR A 299 11.93 -5.80 -2.56
CA TYR A 299 11.57 -4.68 -1.71
C TYR A 299 11.04 -5.18 -0.36
N TRP A 300 10.19 -6.22 -0.39
CA TRP A 300 9.72 -6.85 0.83
C TRP A 300 10.84 -7.52 1.63
N ARG A 301 11.81 -8.15 0.95
CA ARG A 301 13.01 -8.68 1.60
C ARG A 301 13.84 -7.61 2.29
N GLU A 302 13.99 -6.42 1.71
CA GLU A 302 14.68 -5.30 2.37
C GLU A 302 13.91 -4.78 3.58
N LEU A 303 12.57 -4.74 3.54
CA LEU A 303 11.74 -4.42 4.70
C LEU A 303 11.88 -5.46 5.82
N LEU A 304 11.89 -6.75 5.46
CA LEU A 304 12.09 -7.86 6.41
C LEU A 304 13.46 -7.78 7.09
N LYS A 305 14.53 -7.55 6.31
CA LYS A 305 15.88 -7.30 6.87
C LYS A 305 15.87 -6.11 7.82
N TYR A 306 15.29 -4.99 7.40
CA TYR A 306 15.21 -3.78 8.21
C TYR A 306 14.49 -4.02 9.54
N ALA A 307 13.38 -4.77 9.52
CA ALA A 307 12.67 -5.16 10.73
C ALA A 307 13.48 -6.11 11.63
N VAL A 308 14.20 -7.08 11.06
CA VAL A 308 15.04 -8.01 11.82
C VAL A 308 16.23 -7.30 12.48
N GLU A 309 16.94 -6.45 11.73
CA GLU A 309 18.10 -5.68 12.20
C GLU A 309 17.77 -4.76 13.39
N HIS A 310 16.52 -4.31 13.49
CA HIS A 310 16.03 -3.41 14.55
C HIS A 310 15.15 -4.12 15.59
N ASN A 311 15.23 -5.45 15.71
CA ASN A 311 14.46 -6.24 16.68
C ASN A 311 12.92 -6.02 16.60
N ALA A 312 12.45 -5.63 15.42
CA ALA A 312 11.09 -5.24 15.08
C ALA A 312 10.31 -6.35 14.35
N TYR A 313 10.78 -7.59 14.43
CA TYR A 313 10.12 -8.76 13.87
C TYR A 313 9.52 -9.67 14.95
N ARG A 314 8.30 -10.17 14.76
CA ARG A 314 7.61 -11.14 15.63
C ARG A 314 6.91 -12.21 14.81
N GLY A 315 6.44 -13.26 15.48
CA GLY A 315 5.61 -14.31 14.88
C GLY A 315 6.44 -15.53 14.48
N CYS A 316 6.09 -16.16 13.36
CA CYS A 316 6.70 -17.42 12.94
C CYS A 316 8.19 -17.30 12.62
N ALA A 317 8.91 -18.42 12.63
CA ALA A 317 10.30 -18.47 12.16
C ALA A 317 10.43 -17.99 10.69
N HIS A 318 11.55 -17.33 10.39
CA HIS A 318 11.85 -16.72 9.10
C HIS A 318 13.25 -17.11 8.60
N PRO A 319 13.50 -17.25 7.29
CA PRO A 319 14.82 -17.57 6.72
C PRO A 319 15.99 -16.68 7.13
N LEU A 320 15.76 -15.43 7.56
CA LEU A 320 16.84 -14.56 8.09
C LEU A 320 17.12 -14.77 9.58
N LEU A 321 16.19 -15.40 10.29
CA LEU A 321 16.26 -15.72 11.72
C LEU A 321 16.47 -17.23 11.84
N VAL A 322 17.65 -17.71 11.44
CA VAL A 322 18.02 -19.12 11.65
C VAL A 322 18.86 -19.19 12.93
N GLU A 323 18.33 -19.99 13.87
CA GLU A 323 18.81 -20.36 15.22
C GLU A 323 18.48 -19.41 16.39
N GLY A 324 17.46 -19.79 17.16
CA GLY A 324 17.36 -19.52 18.60
C GLY A 324 16.48 -18.33 19.04
N ALA A 325 15.15 -18.46 18.98
CA ALA A 325 14.27 -17.62 19.79
C ALA A 325 12.95 -18.35 20.10
N ASP A 326 12.61 -18.38 21.38
CA ASP A 326 11.60 -19.20 22.03
C ASP A 326 10.19 -19.11 21.40
N ASP A 327 9.59 -20.29 21.20
CA ASP A 327 8.20 -20.49 20.80
C ASP A 327 7.24 -20.04 21.93
N ASP A 328 6.78 -18.80 21.88
CA ASP A 328 5.56 -18.39 22.59
C ASP A 328 4.33 -18.65 21.68
N ASP A 329 4.07 -19.92 21.34
CA ASP A 329 2.87 -20.36 20.63
C ASP A 329 1.83 -20.96 21.57
N HIS A 330 1.10 -20.09 22.30
CA HIS A 330 -0.04 -20.50 23.12
C HIS A 330 -1.41 -20.32 22.42
N SER A 331 -1.44 -19.77 21.21
CA SER A 331 -2.68 -19.45 20.47
C SER A 331 -3.15 -20.56 19.53
N VAL A 332 -2.25 -21.29 18.86
CA VAL A 332 -2.61 -22.35 17.91
C VAL A 332 -3.13 -23.61 18.64
N SER A 333 -2.68 -23.83 19.88
CA SER A 333 -3.10 -24.97 20.69
C SER A 333 -4.58 -24.89 21.13
N ARG A 334 -5.11 -23.68 21.37
CA ARG A 334 -6.52 -23.50 21.80
C ARG A 334 -7.53 -23.75 20.69
N LEU A 335 -7.24 -23.33 19.44
CA LEU A 335 -8.13 -23.58 18.30
C LEU A 335 -8.18 -25.07 17.94
N THR A 336 -7.04 -25.76 18.07
CA THR A 336 -6.95 -27.21 17.87
C THR A 336 -7.68 -27.97 18.98
N GLN A 337 -7.57 -27.53 20.24
CA GLN A 337 -8.32 -28.10 21.37
C GLN A 337 -9.83 -27.84 21.28
N LEU A 338 -10.26 -26.64 20.85
CA LEU A 338 -11.68 -26.30 20.67
C LEU A 338 -12.31 -27.08 19.51
N ALA A 339 -11.57 -27.32 18.42
CA ALA A 339 -12.02 -28.16 17.32
C ALA A 339 -12.13 -29.65 17.74
N GLN A 340 -11.18 -30.15 18.54
CA GLN A 340 -11.19 -31.52 19.07
C GLN A 340 -12.28 -31.77 20.13
N GLN A 341 -12.68 -30.74 20.87
CA GLN A 341 -13.75 -30.86 21.87
C GLN A 341 -15.17 -30.79 21.27
N THR A 342 -15.31 -30.26 20.06
CA THR A 342 -16.64 -30.03 19.44
C THR A 342 -17.04 -31.14 18.46
N LEU A 343 -16.09 -31.85 17.84
CA LEU A 343 -16.37 -32.85 16.82
C LEU A 343 -15.61 -34.15 17.12
N GLY A 344 -16.35 -35.21 17.47
CA GLY A 344 -15.80 -36.52 17.81
C GLY A 344 -14.94 -37.15 16.69
N PHE A 345 -14.06 -38.06 17.10
CA PHE A 345 -12.93 -38.69 16.40
C PHE A 345 -13.15 -39.33 15.00
N GLY A 346 -14.30 -39.18 14.35
CA GLY A 346 -14.68 -39.92 13.14
C GLY A 346 -14.83 -39.11 11.83
N GLU A 347 -14.95 -37.78 11.86
CA GLU A 347 -15.30 -37.00 10.65
C GLU A 347 -14.21 -36.08 10.09
N ALA A 348 -13.05 -35.96 10.76
CA ALA A 348 -11.96 -35.10 10.29
C ALA A 348 -11.25 -35.63 9.01
N SER A 349 -11.29 -36.94 8.75
CA SER A 349 -10.61 -37.55 7.59
C SER A 349 -11.41 -37.54 6.28
N ARG A 350 -12.62 -36.97 6.26
CA ARG A 350 -13.44 -36.84 5.03
C ARG A 350 -13.49 -35.44 4.42
N MET A 351 -12.92 -34.42 5.08
CA MET A 351 -12.88 -33.04 4.56
C MET A 351 -11.59 -32.69 3.79
N PHE A 352 -10.59 -33.58 3.74
CA PHE A 352 -9.35 -33.35 2.99
C PHE A 352 -9.00 -34.53 2.05
N PRO A 353 -9.53 -34.58 0.82
CA PRO A 353 -9.05 -35.49 -0.20
C PRO A 353 -8.20 -34.71 -1.22
N ALA A 354 -6.88 -34.70 -1.05
CA ALA A 354 -5.98 -34.32 -2.13
C ALA A 354 -4.80 -35.29 -2.15
N PHE A 355 -4.95 -36.44 -2.83
CA PHE A 355 -3.76 -37.21 -3.24
C PHE A 355 -3.91 -38.16 -4.44
N SER A 356 -5.05 -38.30 -5.14
CA SER A 356 -5.07 -39.19 -6.32
C SER A 356 -6.17 -38.89 -7.35
N SER A 357 -5.92 -37.98 -8.32
CA SER A 357 -6.32 -38.12 -9.74
C SER A 357 -6.14 -36.83 -10.55
N PHE A 358 -4.91 -36.36 -10.76
CA PHE A 358 -4.69 -35.29 -11.74
C PHE A 358 -3.40 -35.44 -12.56
N LEU A 359 -3.06 -36.69 -12.91
CA LEU A 359 -2.01 -37.03 -13.87
C LEU A 359 -2.53 -37.33 -15.28
N ALA A 360 -3.71 -36.83 -15.67
CA ALA A 360 -4.21 -37.02 -17.02
C ALA A 360 -5.05 -35.81 -17.46
N GLY A 361 -4.46 -34.96 -18.29
CA GLY A 361 -5.17 -33.86 -18.92
C GLY A 361 -4.24 -32.76 -19.39
N GLY A 362 -3.54 -32.99 -20.50
CA GLY A 362 -2.96 -31.91 -21.28
C GLY A 362 -4.05 -31.20 -22.07
N ALA A 363 -4.08 -29.87 -22.02
CA ALA A 363 -4.63 -29.01 -23.06
C ALA A 363 -4.17 -27.57 -22.80
N ASP A 364 -3.63 -26.96 -23.85
CA ASP A 364 -3.45 -25.52 -23.98
C ASP A 364 -4.72 -24.78 -23.55
N ASN A 365 -4.59 -23.74 -22.72
CA ASN A 365 -5.63 -22.73 -22.56
C ASN A 365 -5.01 -21.40 -22.13
N ASP A 366 -5.13 -20.43 -23.02
CA ASP A 366 -4.90 -19.01 -22.78
C ASP A 366 -5.88 -18.50 -21.71
N TYR A 367 -5.46 -18.50 -20.44
CA TYR A 367 -6.24 -17.90 -19.37
C TYR A 367 -6.06 -16.38 -19.38
N GLU A 368 -7.08 -15.66 -19.86
CA GLU A 368 -7.25 -14.23 -19.65
C GLU A 368 -7.37 -13.94 -18.14
N ALA A 369 -6.27 -13.53 -17.51
CA ALA A 369 -6.30 -13.15 -16.09
C ALA A 369 -7.06 -11.82 -15.90
N TYR A 370 -8.13 -11.88 -15.12
CA TYR A 370 -8.96 -10.76 -14.69
C TYR A 370 -8.28 -10.00 -13.54
N ASP A 371 -8.16 -8.68 -13.71
CA ASP A 371 -7.50 -7.74 -12.80
C ASP A 371 -8.44 -7.36 -11.63
N ASP A 372 -7.98 -7.43 -10.37
CA ASP A 372 -8.75 -7.08 -9.16
C ASP A 372 -8.78 -5.55 -8.94
N GLN A 373 -9.18 -4.81 -9.97
CA GLN A 373 -9.34 -3.35 -9.93
C GLN A 373 -10.82 -2.99 -9.70
N PRO A 374 -11.13 -1.95 -8.90
CA PRO A 374 -12.50 -1.57 -8.61
C PRO A 374 -13.25 -1.16 -9.88
N TRP A 375 -14.43 -1.75 -10.09
CA TRP A 375 -15.42 -1.26 -11.04
C TRP A 375 -15.86 0.14 -10.59
N ARG A 376 -15.32 1.21 -11.19
CA ARG A 376 -16.04 2.49 -11.17
C ARG A 376 -17.25 2.30 -12.07
N VAL A 377 -18.44 2.40 -11.48
CA VAL A 377 -19.73 2.49 -12.16
C VAL A 377 -19.57 3.49 -13.31
N MET A 378 -19.79 3.03 -14.54
CA MET A 378 -19.92 3.91 -15.69
C MET A 378 -21.16 4.77 -15.45
N LEU A 379 -20.96 6.09 -15.40
CA LEU A 379 -21.99 7.07 -15.76
C LEU A 379 -21.79 7.41 -17.23
#